data_AF-A0A0N4X0K6-F1
#
_entry.id   AF-A0A0N4X0K6-F1
#
_cell.length_a   1.000
_cell.length_b   1.000
_cell.length_c   1.000
_cell.angle_alpha   90.00
_cell.angle_beta   90.00
_cell.angle_gamma   90.00
#
_symmetry.space_group_name_H-M   'P 1'
#
loop_
_entity.id
_entity.type
_entity.pdbx_description
1 polymer ?
#
loop_
_entity_poly.entity_id
_entity_poly.type
_entity_poly.pdbx_seq_one_letter_code
_entity_poly.pdbx_strand_id
1 'polypeptide(L)'
;LNDRRFQVAKHGAEVITQARIAGETVRQCSCAEQRECIEEMKAQAKECSGPCFSEFGAITDRPHDLRKCFDDKDELLQGFLMCLEQKVDGCVPDRNGPQIQKTSINSLLTISEHKIVNQSATVQSIIAPIKHIVNAAGEFAKCIKDCFLAKNSNGYCFDRKDCQPLVAENKAKASFRTCTRRMNWKREAGEFCDCSVNAGVE
;
A
#
# COMPACT_ATOMS: atom_id res chain seq x y z
N LEU A 1 -19.69 1.95 -11.33
CA LEU A 1 -18.20 1.96 -11.35
C LEU A 1 -17.57 3.18 -10.67
N ASN A 2 -18.25 4.33 -10.54
CA ASN A 2 -17.73 5.52 -9.82
C ASN A 2 -17.72 5.41 -8.28
N ASP A 3 -18.49 4.48 -7.69
CA ASP A 3 -18.70 4.38 -6.24
C ASP A 3 -17.58 3.60 -5.49
N ARG A 4 -17.00 2.56 -6.11
CA ARG A 4 -15.99 1.70 -5.43
C ARG A 4 -14.67 2.41 -5.12
N ARG A 5 -14.23 3.36 -5.96
CA ARG A 5 -13.02 4.16 -5.70
C ARG A 5 -13.19 5.11 -4.51
N PHE A 6 -14.43 5.54 -4.25
CA PHE A 6 -14.78 6.41 -3.12
C PHE A 6 -14.70 5.65 -1.80
N GLN A 7 -15.12 4.38 -1.77
CA GLN A 7 -15.03 3.54 -0.59
C GLN A 7 -13.56 3.27 -0.19
N VAL A 8 -12.68 2.92 -1.12
CA VAL A 8 -11.25 2.70 -0.83
C VAL A 8 -10.58 3.96 -0.27
N ALA A 9 -10.84 5.12 -0.86
CA ALA A 9 -10.30 6.40 -0.39
C ALA A 9 -10.86 6.83 0.98
N LYS A 10 -12.13 6.50 1.28
CA LYS A 10 -12.75 6.75 2.59
C LYS A 10 -12.17 5.84 3.68
N HIS A 11 -11.97 4.55 3.38
CA HIS A 11 -11.42 3.61 4.35
C HIS A 11 -9.97 3.95 4.70
N GLY A 12 -9.13 4.33 3.72
CA GLY A 12 -7.73 4.70 3.96
C GLY A 12 -7.56 5.92 4.87
N ALA A 13 -8.47 6.88 4.78
CA ALA A 13 -8.48 8.06 5.63
C ALA A 13 -8.77 7.80 7.11
N GLU A 14 -9.76 6.95 7.37
CA GLU A 14 -10.10 6.53 8.72
C GLU A 14 -8.95 5.75 9.36
N VAL A 15 -8.24 4.92 8.59
CA VAL A 15 -7.05 4.19 9.06
C VAL A 15 -5.97 5.15 9.53
N ILE A 16 -5.69 6.20 8.77
CA ILE A 16 -4.69 7.22 9.13
C ILE A 16 -5.06 7.89 10.45
N THR A 17 -6.33 8.26 10.62
CA THR A 17 -6.79 8.90 11.86
C THR A 17 -6.71 7.94 13.06
N GLN A 18 -7.06 6.67 12.88
CA GLN A 18 -7.01 5.64 13.94
C GLN A 18 -5.58 5.29 14.36
N ALA A 19 -4.60 5.47 13.46
CA ALA A 19 -3.19 5.19 13.75
C ALA A 19 -2.44 6.36 14.41
N ARG A 20 -3.09 7.50 14.66
CA ARG A 20 -2.48 8.64 15.34
C ARG A 20 -2.21 8.34 16.81
N ILE A 21 -1.03 8.71 17.29
CA ILE A 21 -0.65 8.55 18.70
C ILE A 21 -1.10 9.81 19.44
N ALA A 22 -2.06 9.68 20.36
CA ALA A 22 -2.63 10.82 21.07
C ALA A 22 -1.57 11.58 21.88
N GLY A 23 -1.55 12.91 21.76
CA GLY A 23 -0.63 13.77 22.51
C GLY A 23 0.82 13.80 22.00
N GLU A 24 1.20 12.95 21.03
CA GLU A 24 2.53 12.97 20.43
C GLU A 24 2.57 13.76 19.13
N THR A 25 3.53 14.69 19.03
CA THR A 25 3.88 15.36 17.78
C THR A 25 5.26 14.93 17.31
N VAL A 26 5.51 15.11 16.03
CA VAL A 26 6.81 14.89 15.41
C VAL A 26 7.02 15.95 14.35
N ARG A 27 8.28 16.25 14.04
CA ARG A 27 8.64 17.20 12.98
C ARG A 27 8.17 16.68 11.60
N GLN A 28 7.66 17.57 10.75
CA GLN A 28 7.43 17.23 9.36
C GLN A 28 8.76 17.06 8.61
N CYS A 29 8.90 15.97 7.86
CA CYS A 29 10.12 15.72 7.10
C CYS A 29 10.37 16.79 6.02
N SER A 30 11.66 17.05 5.76
CA SER A 30 12.07 17.67 4.50
C SER A 30 11.80 16.74 3.31
N CYS A 31 11.70 17.28 2.10
CA CYS A 31 11.48 16.46 0.92
C CYS A 31 12.65 15.53 0.59
N ALA A 32 13.87 15.89 1.01
CA ALA A 32 15.03 15.02 0.93
C ALA A 32 14.89 13.81 1.88
N GLU A 33 14.54 14.05 3.14
CA GLU A 33 14.34 12.98 4.14
C GLU A 33 13.17 12.07 3.75
N GLN A 34 12.06 12.66 3.28
CA GLN A 34 10.90 11.90 2.83
C GLN A 34 11.25 10.99 1.66
N ARG A 35 11.97 11.49 0.65
CA ARG A 35 12.35 10.68 -0.51
C ARG A 35 13.24 9.51 -0.12
N GLU A 36 14.26 9.77 0.69
CA GLU A 36 15.16 8.72 1.18
C GLU A 36 14.39 7.60 1.90
N CYS A 37 13.48 7.95 2.80
CA CYS A 37 12.68 6.96 3.50
C CYS A 37 11.65 6.25 2.62
N ILE A 38 11.05 6.94 1.65
CA ILE A 38 10.13 6.31 0.69
C ILE A 38 10.88 5.28 -0.18
N GLU A 39 12.09 5.60 -0.65
CA GLU A 39 12.90 4.66 -1.43
C GLU A 39 13.30 3.44 -0.60
N GLU A 40 13.67 3.61 0.67
CA GLU A 40 13.91 2.49 1.59
C GLU A 40 12.66 1.62 1.75
N MET A 41 11.49 2.23 1.99
CA MET A 41 10.24 1.49 2.12
C MET A 41 9.86 0.73 0.84
N LYS A 42 10.06 1.32 -0.35
CA LYS A 42 9.82 0.66 -1.64
C LYS A 42 10.74 -0.54 -1.82
N ALA A 43 12.03 -0.38 -1.53
CA ALA A 43 13.01 -1.47 -1.62
C ALA A 43 12.64 -2.62 -0.69
N GLN A 44 12.33 -2.33 0.58
CA GLN A 44 11.89 -3.33 1.54
C GLN A 44 10.60 -4.04 1.11
N ALA A 45 9.61 -3.31 0.58
CA ALA A 45 8.38 -3.91 0.09
C ALA A 45 8.64 -4.89 -1.08
N LYS A 46 9.53 -4.53 -2.01
CA LYS A 46 9.94 -5.39 -3.13
C LYS A 46 10.75 -6.61 -2.67
N GLU A 47 11.63 -6.45 -1.69
CA GLU A 47 12.36 -7.55 -1.07
C GLU A 47 11.42 -8.52 -0.34
N CYS A 48 10.44 -7.98 0.38
CA CYS A 48 9.46 -8.79 1.11
C CYS A 48 8.46 -9.49 0.18
N SER A 49 8.09 -8.90 -0.96
CA SER A 49 7.12 -9.53 -1.87
C SER A 49 7.67 -10.79 -2.53
N GLY A 50 8.97 -10.82 -2.86
CA GLY A 50 9.59 -11.93 -3.60
C GLY A 50 9.36 -13.31 -2.97
N PRO A 51 9.74 -13.56 -1.71
CA PRO A 51 9.50 -14.82 -1.02
C PRO A 51 8.01 -15.13 -0.80
N CYS A 52 7.18 -14.10 -0.59
CA CYS A 52 5.76 -14.25 -0.28
C CYS A 52 4.93 -14.78 -1.46
N PHE A 53 5.45 -14.77 -2.69
CA PHE A 53 4.75 -15.41 -3.83
C PHE A 53 4.47 -16.89 -3.64
N SER A 54 5.17 -17.55 -2.70
CA SER A 54 4.87 -18.93 -2.28
C SER A 54 3.45 -19.10 -1.73
N GLU A 55 2.83 -18.06 -1.16
CA GLU A 55 1.45 -18.09 -0.66
C GLU A 55 0.42 -18.35 -1.78
N PHE A 56 0.75 -18.02 -3.03
CA PHE A 56 -0.09 -18.34 -4.18
C PHE A 56 -0.03 -19.81 -4.61
N GLY A 57 0.82 -20.64 -3.99
CA GLY A 57 0.85 -22.08 -4.20
C GLY A 57 -0.50 -22.77 -3.93
N ALA A 58 -1.38 -22.14 -3.17
CA ALA A 58 -2.74 -22.63 -2.94
C ALA A 58 -3.68 -22.51 -4.16
N ILE A 59 -3.33 -21.67 -5.15
CA ILE A 59 -4.20 -21.38 -6.32
C ILE A 59 -3.46 -21.56 -7.66
N THR A 60 -2.16 -21.82 -7.65
CA THR A 60 -1.37 -22.11 -8.85
C THR A 60 -0.13 -22.92 -8.51
N ASP A 61 0.18 -23.92 -9.34
CA ASP A 61 1.47 -24.65 -9.30
C ASP A 61 2.62 -23.85 -9.93
N ARG A 62 2.34 -22.67 -10.48
CA ARG A 62 3.30 -21.79 -11.18
C ARG A 62 3.38 -20.40 -10.52
N PRO A 63 3.66 -20.29 -9.21
CA PRO A 63 3.72 -19.01 -8.51
C PRO A 63 4.82 -18.08 -9.06
N HIS A 64 5.88 -18.63 -9.66
CA HIS A 64 6.91 -17.85 -10.34
C HIS A 64 6.44 -17.22 -11.65
N ASP A 65 5.54 -17.86 -12.39
CA ASP A 65 4.95 -17.25 -13.59
C ASP A 65 3.93 -16.19 -13.19
N LEU A 66 3.16 -16.44 -12.11
CA LEU A 66 2.28 -15.43 -11.55
C LEU A 66 3.07 -14.19 -11.09
N ARG A 67 4.24 -14.37 -10.49
CA ARG A 67 5.13 -13.25 -10.12
C ARG A 67 5.50 -12.38 -11.31
N LYS A 68 5.79 -12.96 -12.48
CA LYS A 68 6.10 -12.19 -13.69
C LYS A 68 4.96 -11.25 -14.08
N CYS A 69 3.71 -11.69 -13.91
CA CYS A 69 2.54 -10.84 -14.15
C CYS A 69 2.50 -9.58 -13.27
N PHE A 70 3.03 -9.65 -12.05
CA PHE A 70 3.18 -8.49 -11.18
C PHE A 70 4.40 -7.64 -11.57
N ASP A 71 5.54 -8.28 -11.87
CA ASP A 71 6.77 -7.59 -12.27
C ASP A 71 6.56 -6.77 -13.56
N ASP A 72 5.75 -7.27 -14.50
CA ASP A 72 5.36 -6.57 -15.73
C ASP A 72 4.55 -5.28 -15.47
N LYS A 73 4.04 -5.09 -14.26
CA LYS A 73 3.30 -3.89 -13.82
C LYS A 73 4.13 -2.98 -12.91
N ASP A 74 5.43 -3.25 -12.70
CA ASP A 74 6.30 -2.44 -11.84
C ASP A 74 6.37 -0.99 -12.33
N GLU A 75 6.60 -0.74 -13.63
CA GLU A 75 6.66 0.63 -14.18
C GLU A 75 5.37 1.43 -13.93
N LEU A 76 4.22 0.77 -14.09
CA LEU A 76 2.91 1.36 -13.83
C LEU A 76 2.78 1.74 -12.34
N LEU A 77 3.20 0.84 -11.45
CA LEU A 77 3.19 1.06 -10.01
C LEU A 77 4.13 2.21 -9.61
N GLN A 78 5.36 2.24 -10.15
CA GLN A 78 6.32 3.32 -9.90
C GLN A 78 5.76 4.66 -10.35
N GLY A 79 5.16 4.73 -11.55
CA GLY A 79 4.52 5.95 -12.05
C GLY A 79 3.38 6.44 -11.16
N PHE A 80 2.59 5.51 -10.59
CA PHE A 80 1.55 5.84 -9.63
C PHE A 80 2.12 6.38 -8.31
N LEU A 81 3.13 5.72 -7.74
CA LEU A 81 3.79 6.14 -6.50
C LEU A 81 4.46 7.51 -6.63
N MET A 82 5.17 7.75 -7.74
CA MET A 82 5.75 9.05 -8.04
C MET A 82 4.69 10.15 -8.13
N CYS A 83 3.55 9.87 -8.76
CA CYS A 83 2.46 10.82 -8.81
C CYS A 83 1.92 11.16 -7.41
N LEU A 84 1.77 10.16 -6.53
CA LEU A 84 1.33 10.38 -5.16
C LEU A 84 2.32 11.23 -4.36
N GLU A 85 3.61 10.89 -4.43
CA GLU A 85 4.68 11.64 -3.75
C GLU A 85 4.66 13.11 -4.15
N GLN A 86 4.48 13.41 -5.44
CA GLN A 86 4.43 14.78 -5.98
C GLN A 86 3.16 15.56 -5.62
N LYS A 87 2.06 14.89 -5.24
CA LYS A 87 0.74 15.54 -5.07
C LYS A 87 0.27 15.63 -3.63
N VAL A 88 0.79 14.79 -2.74
CA VAL A 88 0.32 14.72 -1.35
C VAL A 88 0.79 15.91 -0.50
N ASP A 89 1.77 16.70 -0.99
CA ASP A 89 2.41 17.81 -0.27
C ASP A 89 2.87 17.38 1.14
N GLY A 90 3.50 16.20 1.21
CA GLY A 90 3.85 15.55 2.47
C GLY A 90 5.08 16.12 3.17
N CYS A 91 5.89 16.93 2.49
CA CYS A 91 7.18 17.40 2.97
C CYS A 91 7.34 18.92 2.86
N VAL A 92 8.35 19.43 3.57
CA VAL A 92 8.80 20.83 3.48
C VAL A 92 10.17 20.94 2.77
N PRO A 93 10.59 22.13 2.31
CA PRO A 93 11.84 22.28 1.56
C PRO A 93 13.11 21.92 2.35
N ASP A 94 13.11 22.17 3.65
CA ASP A 94 14.27 22.01 4.52
C ASP A 94 13.93 21.26 5.81
N ARG A 95 14.93 21.04 6.67
CA ARG A 95 14.78 20.21 7.88
C ARG A 95 14.02 20.89 9.01
N ASN A 96 13.63 22.16 8.90
CA ASN A 96 12.89 22.90 9.93
C ASN A 96 11.37 22.81 9.73
N GLY A 97 10.85 21.61 9.48
CA GLY A 97 9.42 21.40 9.30
C GLY A 97 8.59 21.69 10.56
N PRO A 98 7.31 22.06 10.41
CA PRO A 98 6.41 22.26 11.55
C PRO A 98 6.18 20.95 12.31
N GLN A 99 5.73 21.06 13.56
CA GLN A 99 5.25 19.91 14.31
C GLN A 99 3.91 19.44 13.75
N ILE A 100 3.79 18.14 13.52
CA ILE A 100 2.59 17.46 13.02
C ILE A 100 2.20 16.31 13.97
N GLN A 101 0.95 15.86 13.90
CA GLN A 101 0.51 14.73 14.70
C GLN A 101 1.26 13.45 14.31
N LYS A 102 1.88 12.79 15.29
CA LYS A 102 2.63 11.55 15.05
C LYS A 102 1.67 10.40 14.75
N THR A 103 2.02 9.59 13.76
CA THR A 103 1.26 8.42 13.32
C THR A 103 2.09 7.16 13.48
N SER A 104 1.53 6.10 14.06
CA SER A 104 2.19 4.81 14.21
C SER A 104 2.15 4.02 12.90
N ILE A 105 3.31 3.78 12.27
CA ILE A 105 3.40 2.97 11.03
C ILE A 105 2.96 1.52 11.29
N ASN A 106 3.31 0.94 12.45
CA ASN A 106 2.82 -0.38 12.86
C ASN A 106 1.28 -0.40 12.90
N SER A 107 0.67 0.59 13.57
CA SER A 107 -0.80 0.65 13.67
C SER A 107 -1.44 0.86 12.30
N LEU A 108 -0.84 1.69 11.42
CA LEU A 108 -1.32 1.85 10.04
C LEU A 108 -1.39 0.49 9.32
N LEU A 109 -0.33 -0.31 9.39
CA LEU A 109 -0.26 -1.61 8.73
C LEU A 109 -1.25 -2.61 9.32
N THR A 110 -1.32 -2.72 10.65
CA THR A 110 -2.23 -3.65 11.33
C THR A 110 -3.70 -3.29 11.12
N ILE A 111 -4.07 -2.01 11.22
CA ILE A 111 -5.45 -1.57 10.99
C ILE A 111 -5.84 -1.77 9.53
N SER A 112 -4.91 -1.49 8.59
CA SER A 112 -5.15 -1.70 7.15
C SER A 112 -5.46 -3.16 6.83
N GLU A 113 -4.63 -4.09 7.33
CA GLU A 113 -4.85 -5.53 7.16
C GLU A 113 -6.20 -5.97 7.75
N HIS A 114 -6.49 -5.58 8.99
CA HIS A 114 -7.74 -5.96 9.64
C HIS A 114 -8.97 -5.46 8.87
N LYS A 115 -8.94 -4.25 8.32
CA LYS A 115 -10.04 -3.72 7.49
C LYS A 115 -10.17 -4.44 6.14
N ILE A 116 -9.08 -4.94 5.56
CA ILE A 116 -9.11 -5.71 4.31
C ILE A 116 -9.73 -7.09 4.52
N VAL A 117 -9.43 -7.74 5.65
CA VAL A 117 -9.94 -9.07 5.99
C VAL A 117 -11.41 -9.01 6.43
N ASN A 118 -11.79 -8.01 7.24
CA ASN A 118 -13.14 -7.89 7.80
C ASN A 118 -14.08 -7.07 6.91
N GLN A 119 -14.33 -7.59 5.70
CA GLN A 119 -15.24 -6.98 4.74
C GLN A 119 -16.71 -7.23 5.13
N SER A 120 -17.61 -6.32 4.73
CA SER A 120 -19.04 -6.47 4.99
C SER A 120 -19.62 -7.71 4.30
N ALA A 121 -20.74 -8.24 4.82
CA ALA A 121 -21.42 -9.40 4.24
C ALA A 121 -21.76 -9.23 2.75
N THR A 122 -22.08 -8.00 2.33
CA THR A 122 -22.32 -7.64 0.92
C THR A 122 -21.07 -7.78 0.05
N VAL A 123 -19.89 -7.44 0.57
CA VAL A 123 -18.65 -7.63 -0.18
C VAL A 123 -18.30 -9.12 -0.23
N GLN A 124 -18.49 -9.83 0.89
CA GLN A 124 -18.27 -11.28 0.94
C GLN A 124 -19.11 -12.05 -0.09
N SER A 125 -20.38 -11.67 -0.31
CA SER A 125 -21.21 -12.32 -1.33
C SER A 125 -20.76 -12.04 -2.77
N ILE A 126 -20.20 -10.85 -3.02
CA ILE A 126 -19.66 -10.49 -4.35
C ILE A 126 -18.38 -11.28 -4.66
N ILE A 127 -17.51 -11.49 -3.67
CA ILE A 127 -16.23 -12.19 -3.86
C ILE A 127 -16.35 -13.70 -3.72
N ALA A 128 -17.51 -14.24 -3.33
CA ALA A 128 -17.69 -15.66 -3.11
C ALA A 128 -17.16 -16.56 -4.25
N PRO A 129 -17.33 -16.22 -5.55
CA PRO A 129 -16.80 -17.04 -6.65
C PRO A 129 -15.27 -17.09 -6.74
N ILE A 130 -14.58 -16.10 -6.16
CA ILE A 130 -13.11 -15.94 -6.20
C ILE A 130 -12.52 -15.95 -4.80
N LYS A 131 -13.23 -16.53 -3.83
CA LYS A 131 -12.87 -16.45 -2.41
C LYS A 131 -11.49 -17.03 -2.13
N HIS A 132 -11.13 -18.12 -2.79
CA HIS A 132 -9.81 -18.75 -2.70
C HIS A 132 -8.70 -17.83 -3.21
N ILE A 133 -8.90 -17.14 -4.34
CA ILE A 133 -7.97 -16.13 -4.87
C ILE A 133 -7.80 -14.97 -3.87
N VAL A 134 -8.92 -14.48 -3.32
CA VAL A 134 -8.90 -13.39 -2.33
C VAL A 134 -8.19 -13.82 -1.04
N ASN A 135 -8.39 -15.05 -0.59
CA ASN A 135 -7.70 -15.59 0.58
C ASN A 135 -6.18 -15.71 0.33
N ALA A 136 -5.76 -16.25 -0.82
CA ALA A 136 -4.35 -16.34 -1.18
C ALA A 136 -3.69 -14.94 -1.28
N ALA A 137 -4.39 -13.96 -1.85
CA ALA A 137 -3.93 -12.57 -1.85
C ALA A 137 -3.86 -11.97 -0.43
N GLY A 138 -4.74 -12.40 0.48
CA GLY A 138 -4.71 -12.04 1.90
C GLY A 138 -3.48 -12.58 2.62
N GLU A 139 -3.17 -13.87 2.47
CA GLU A 139 -1.97 -14.48 3.06
C GLU A 139 -0.69 -13.89 2.45
N PHE A 140 -0.67 -13.64 1.13
CA PHE A 140 0.41 -12.89 0.47
C PHE A 140 0.65 -11.51 1.12
N ALA A 141 -0.43 -10.73 1.31
CA ALA A 141 -0.34 -9.41 1.93
C ALA A 141 0.14 -9.47 3.39
N LYS A 142 -0.33 -10.47 4.15
CA LYS A 142 0.10 -10.72 5.52
C LYS A 142 1.58 -11.09 5.59
N CYS A 143 2.05 -11.98 4.71
CA CYS A 143 3.46 -12.34 4.61
C CYS A 143 4.35 -11.12 4.34
N ILE A 144 3.95 -10.24 3.40
CA ILE A 144 4.68 -9.00 3.13
C ILE A 144 4.72 -8.11 4.36
N LYS A 145 3.58 -7.92 5.02
CA LYS A 145 3.46 -7.11 6.23
C LYS A 145 4.37 -7.64 7.33
N ASP A 146 4.32 -8.94 7.63
CA ASP A 146 5.13 -9.56 8.68
C ASP A 146 6.64 -9.42 8.38
N CYS A 147 7.06 -9.64 7.12
CA CYS A 147 8.44 -9.38 6.68
C CYS A 147 8.84 -7.90 6.86
N PHE A 148 7.96 -6.97 6.47
CA PHE A 148 8.21 -5.53 6.54
C PHE A 148 8.34 -5.06 7.99
N LEU A 149 7.47 -5.54 8.88
CA LEU A 149 7.53 -5.28 10.32
C LEU A 149 8.84 -5.83 10.91
N ALA A 150 9.24 -7.05 10.54
CA ALA A 150 10.49 -7.65 11.03
C ALA A 150 11.73 -6.82 10.62
N LYS A 151 11.79 -6.38 9.36
CA LYS A 151 12.87 -5.51 8.84
C LYS A 151 12.94 -4.16 9.57
N ASN A 152 11.83 -3.67 10.10
CA ASN A 152 11.75 -2.38 10.81
C ASN A 152 11.61 -2.55 12.33
N SER A 153 11.99 -3.70 12.89
CA SER A 153 11.99 -3.96 14.34
C SER A 153 12.87 -2.98 15.13
N ASN A 154 13.91 -2.43 14.49
CA ASN A 154 14.79 -1.40 15.04
C ASN A 154 14.37 0.04 14.68
N GLY A 155 13.09 0.24 14.37
CA GLY A 155 12.52 1.52 13.97
C GLY A 155 12.56 1.74 12.46
N TYR A 156 11.57 2.46 11.95
CA TYR A 156 11.46 2.83 10.55
C TYR A 156 12.46 3.94 10.18
N CYS A 157 12.74 4.13 8.89
CA CYS A 157 13.57 5.25 8.43
C CYS A 157 13.11 6.60 8.99
N PHE A 158 11.79 6.82 9.04
CA PHE A 158 11.19 8.02 9.62
C PHE A 158 11.46 8.18 11.11
N ASP A 159 11.44 7.09 11.88
CA ASP A 159 11.78 7.12 13.31
C ASP A 159 13.25 7.49 13.51
N ARG A 160 14.15 6.94 12.68
CA ARG A 160 15.60 7.22 12.73
C ARG A 160 15.93 8.67 12.36
N LYS A 161 15.08 9.34 11.58
CA LYS A 161 15.24 10.75 11.19
C LYS A 161 14.43 11.72 12.07
N ASP A 162 13.70 11.19 13.05
CA ASP A 162 12.81 11.96 13.93
C ASP A 162 11.90 12.91 13.13
N CYS A 163 11.27 12.37 12.08
CA CYS A 163 10.34 13.12 11.24
C CYS A 163 9.29 12.20 10.60
N GLN A 164 8.15 12.76 10.21
CA GLN A 164 7.15 12.05 9.40
C GLN A 164 6.65 12.92 8.23
N PRO A 165 6.20 12.31 7.12
CA PRO A 165 5.48 13.05 6.09
C PRO A 165 4.11 13.45 6.61
N LEU A 166 3.66 14.65 6.25
CA LEU A 166 2.30 15.09 6.51
C LEU A 166 1.33 14.31 5.63
N VAL A 167 0.46 13.53 6.25
CA VAL A 167 -0.63 12.84 5.56
C VAL A 167 -1.94 13.57 5.81
N ALA A 168 -2.17 14.64 5.04
CA ALA A 168 -3.44 15.37 5.07
C ALA A 168 -4.52 14.60 4.31
N GLU A 169 -5.53 14.11 5.03
CA GLU A 169 -6.59 13.22 4.52
C GLU A 169 -7.19 13.69 3.18
N ASN A 170 -7.64 14.94 3.11
CA ASN A 170 -8.28 15.50 1.91
C ASN A 170 -7.31 15.55 0.72
N LYS A 171 -6.05 15.90 0.97
CA LYS A 171 -5.01 15.91 -0.08
C LYS A 171 -4.63 14.50 -0.51
N ALA A 172 -4.52 13.56 0.42
CA ALA A 172 -4.26 12.16 0.11
C ALA A 172 -5.37 11.59 -0.80
N LYS A 173 -6.66 11.81 -0.45
CA LYS A 173 -7.80 11.40 -1.29
C LYS A 173 -7.78 12.05 -2.67
N ALA A 174 -7.53 13.36 -2.73
CA ALA A 174 -7.50 14.10 -3.99
C ALA A 174 -6.33 13.66 -4.89
N SER A 175 -5.16 13.43 -4.30
CA SER A 175 -3.96 12.94 -4.98
C SER A 175 -4.18 11.55 -5.53
N PHE A 176 -4.68 10.63 -4.69
CA PHE A 176 -5.05 9.28 -5.10
C PHE A 176 -6.01 9.29 -6.29
N ARG A 177 -7.08 10.09 -6.24
CA ARG A 177 -8.03 10.24 -7.35
C ARG A 177 -7.34 10.74 -8.62
N THR A 178 -6.46 11.72 -8.51
CA THR A 178 -5.75 12.33 -9.64
C THR A 178 -4.79 11.33 -10.28
N CYS A 179 -3.99 10.63 -9.48
CA CYS A 179 -3.02 9.67 -9.95
C CYS A 179 -3.67 8.43 -10.55
N THR A 180 -4.74 7.92 -9.93
CA THR A 180 -5.50 6.78 -10.49
C THR A 180 -6.18 7.13 -11.83
N ARG A 181 -6.56 8.39 -12.05
CA ARG A 181 -7.15 8.84 -13.34
C ARG A 181 -6.14 8.80 -14.50
N ARG A 182 -4.85 8.88 -14.22
CA ARG A 182 -3.79 8.77 -15.23
C ARG A 182 -3.55 7.32 -15.66
N MET A 183 -4.07 6.35 -14.90
CA MET A 183 -3.92 4.93 -15.18
C MET A 183 -5.12 4.42 -15.98
N ASN A 184 -4.86 3.64 -17.03
CA ASN A 184 -5.92 2.95 -17.76
C ASN A 184 -6.37 1.68 -17.03
N TRP A 185 -6.90 1.84 -15.81
CA TRP A 185 -7.17 0.75 -14.87
C TRP A 185 -7.94 -0.43 -15.47
N LYS A 186 -8.89 -0.16 -16.38
CA LYS A 186 -9.66 -1.24 -17.03
C LYS A 186 -8.77 -2.13 -17.88
N ARG A 187 -7.87 -1.53 -18.69
CA ARG A 187 -6.92 -2.27 -19.50
C ARG A 187 -5.93 -3.02 -18.62
N GLU A 188 -5.32 -2.33 -17.67
CA GLU A 188 -4.29 -2.90 -16.79
C GLU A 188 -4.82 -4.09 -15.97
N ALA A 189 -6.04 -3.99 -15.44
CA ALA A 189 -6.68 -5.09 -14.71
C ALA A 189 -7.04 -6.27 -15.63
N GLY A 190 -7.43 -6.01 -16.89
CA GLY A 190 -7.70 -7.06 -17.87
C GLY A 190 -6.43 -7.84 -18.24
N GLU A 191 -5.37 -7.13 -18.62
CA GLU A 191 -4.08 -7.73 -18.95
C GLU A 191 -3.50 -8.54 -17.78
N PHE A 192 -3.62 -8.01 -16.55
CA PHE A 192 -3.18 -8.71 -15.35
C PHE A 192 -4.00 -9.99 -15.09
N CYS A 193 -5.32 -9.93 -15.29
CA CYS A 193 -6.19 -11.10 -15.17
C CYS A 193 -5.82 -12.19 -16.19
N ASP A 194 -5.65 -11.82 -17.46
CA ASP A 194 -5.28 -12.75 -18.53
C ASP A 194 -3.92 -13.40 -18.23
N CYS A 195 -2.94 -12.61 -17.78
CA CYS A 195 -1.64 -13.14 -17.37
C CYS A 195 -1.77 -14.12 -16.18
N SER A 196 -2.55 -13.77 -15.16
CA SER A 196 -2.73 -14.61 -13.96
C SER A 196 -3.36 -15.96 -14.29
N VAL A 197 -4.40 -15.98 -15.15
CA VAL A 197 -5.01 -17.21 -15.65
C VAL A 197 -4.01 -18.03 -16.48
N ASN A 198 -3.23 -17.39 -17.35
CA ASN A 198 -2.18 -18.06 -18.11
C ASN A 198 -1.06 -18.62 -17.21
N ALA A 199 -0.84 -18.01 -16.05
CA ALA A 199 0.01 -18.49 -14.97
C ALA A 199 -0.66 -19.56 -14.10
N GLY A 200 -1.86 -20.03 -14.43
CA GLY A 200 -2.50 -21.18 -13.79
C GLY A 200 -3.26 -20.85 -12.52
N VAL A 201 -3.67 -19.59 -12.34
CA VAL A 201 -4.63 -19.23 -11.29
C VAL A 201 -6.01 -19.75 -11.68
N GLU A 202 -6.56 -20.63 -10.84
CA GLU A 202 -7.91 -21.21 -10.96
C GLU A 202 -8.73 -20.97 -9.69
#